data_AF-A0A1H4ICN1-F1
#
_entry.id   AF-A0A1H4ICN1-F1
#
_cell.length_a   1.000
_cell.length_b   1.000
_cell.length_c   1.000
_cell.angle_alpha   90.00
_cell.angle_beta   90.00
_cell.angle_gamma   90.00
#
_symmetry.space_group_name_H-M   'P 1'
#
loop_
_entity.id
_entity.type
_entity.pdbx_description
1 polymer ?
#
loop_
_entity_poly.entity_id
_entity_poly.type
_entity_poly.pdbx_seq_one_letter_code
_entity_poly.pdbx_strand_id
1 'polypeptide(L)'
;MSDLAPHTGSAAPAPADGDNRYKAVQAKLGRLGKAMDDAALELESLRRSMQANATRTEGVAVDIVNAGLDPKFVELTNNVALALGGAAVQVKKLHETAEEAADLTHQTKRTHSKLYGALDDIRSNRREKTPKPGFLTR
;
A
#
# COMPACT_ATOMS: atom_id res chain seq x y z
N MET A 1 -12.78 -24.01 10.68
CA MET A 1 -13.16 -23.00 9.67
C MET A 1 -12.63 -21.67 10.18
N SER A 2 -11.36 -21.36 9.88
CA SER A 2 -10.77 -20.07 10.27
C SER A 2 -11.20 -19.06 9.23
N ASP A 3 -12.07 -18.16 9.66
CA ASP A 3 -12.53 -17.02 8.88
C ASP A 3 -11.38 -16.03 8.78
N LEU A 4 -10.54 -16.18 7.75
CA LEU A 4 -9.59 -15.15 7.34
C LEU A 4 -10.37 -14.10 6.53
N ALA A 5 -11.40 -13.52 7.15
CA ALA A 5 -12.08 -12.37 6.58
C ALA A 5 -11.03 -11.25 6.47
N PRO A 6 -10.84 -10.63 5.29
CA PRO A 6 -10.05 -9.41 5.22
C PRO A 6 -10.65 -8.47 6.26
N HIS A 7 -9.83 -7.97 7.18
CA HIS A 7 -10.24 -6.88 8.03
C HIS A 7 -10.59 -5.72 7.10
N THR A 8 -11.87 -5.63 6.72
CA THR A 8 -12.49 -4.43 6.23
C THR A 8 -12.54 -3.50 7.42
N GLY A 9 -11.38 -3.00 7.82
CA GLY A 9 -11.31 -1.70 8.44
C GLY A 9 -11.93 -0.76 7.42
N SER A 10 -13.25 -0.61 7.50
CA SER A 10 -13.96 0.56 7.00
C SER A 10 -13.49 1.73 7.85
N ALA A 11 -12.19 2.05 7.75
CA ALA A 11 -11.72 3.37 8.02
C ALA A 11 -12.38 4.18 6.91
N ALA A 12 -13.52 4.79 7.23
CA ALA A 12 -14.06 5.87 6.42
C ALA A 12 -12.86 6.74 6.02
N PRO A 13 -12.71 7.10 4.73
CA PRO A 13 -11.58 7.90 4.28
C PRO A 13 -11.44 9.05 5.27
N ALA A 14 -10.29 9.14 5.94
CA ALA A 14 -10.07 10.19 6.91
C ALA A 14 -10.45 11.50 6.21
N PRO A 15 -11.33 12.33 6.80
CA PRO A 15 -11.79 13.54 6.15
C PRO A 15 -10.55 14.28 5.68
N ALA A 16 -10.45 14.48 4.36
CA ALA A 16 -9.26 15.07 3.78
C ALA A 16 -9.09 16.43 4.47
N ASP A 17 -8.04 16.54 5.29
CA ASP A 17 -7.70 17.81 5.91
C ASP A 17 -7.61 18.83 4.77
N GLY A 18 -8.53 19.79 4.75
CA GLY A 18 -8.68 20.77 3.68
C GLY A 18 -7.47 21.71 3.56
N ASP A 19 -6.47 21.55 4.42
CA ASP A 19 -5.20 22.25 4.30
C ASP A 19 -4.43 21.82 3.04
N ASN A 20 -4.61 22.63 2.00
CA ASN A 20 -3.94 22.55 0.71
C ASN A 20 -2.77 23.55 0.60
N ARG A 21 -2.28 24.09 1.73
CA ARG A 21 -1.06 24.90 1.71
C ARG A 21 0.11 24.07 1.21
N TYR A 22 1.08 24.73 0.57
CA TYR A 22 2.25 24.09 -0.03
C TYR A 22 2.92 23.08 0.91
N LYS A 23 3.24 23.51 2.14
CA LYS A 23 3.90 22.65 3.14
C LYS A 23 3.05 21.43 3.55
N ALA A 24 1.73 21.61 3.65
CA ALA A 24 0.81 20.52 3.95
C ALA A 24 0.78 19.48 2.83
N VAL A 25 0.69 19.92 1.57
CA VAL A 25 0.75 19.03 0.39
C VAL A 25 2.09 18.31 0.30
N GLN A 26 3.21 19.01 0.50
CA GLN A 26 4.55 18.41 0.51
C GLN A 26 4.69 17.32 1.60
N ALA A 27 4.14 17.58 2.79
CA ALA A 27 4.14 16.61 3.89
C ALA A 27 3.24 15.41 3.58
N LYS A 28 2.04 15.64 3.03
CA LYS A 28 1.10 14.58 2.62
C LYS A 28 1.72 13.67 1.56
N LEU A 29 2.31 14.23 0.50
CA LEU A 29 3.00 13.47 -0.54
C LEU A 29 4.21 12.71 0.04
N GLY A 30 4.98 13.33 0.93
CA GLY A 30 6.09 12.64 1.60
C GLY A 30 5.64 11.44 2.45
N ARG A 31 4.54 11.57 3.19
CA ARG A 31 3.96 10.47 3.98
C ARG A 31 3.39 9.37 3.08
N LEU A 32 2.68 9.76 2.02
CA LEU A 32 2.10 8.81 1.07
C LEU A 32 3.18 8.01 0.36
N GLY A 33 4.23 8.66 -0.17
CA GLY A 33 5.33 7.98 -0.84
C GLY A 33 6.00 6.96 0.07
N LYS A 34 6.33 7.38 1.31
CA LYS A 34 6.90 6.46 2.31
C LYS A 34 5.96 5.29 2.64
N ALA A 35 4.68 5.54 2.82
CA ALA A 35 3.72 4.47 3.12
C ALA A 35 3.61 3.46 1.97
N MET A 36 3.72 3.92 0.72
CA MET A 36 3.75 3.03 -0.45
C MET A 36 5.06 2.25 -0.56
N ASP A 37 6.21 2.88 -0.26
CA ASP A 37 7.51 2.20 -0.16
C ASP A 37 7.48 1.09 0.91
N ASP A 38 6.96 1.39 2.10
CA ASP A 38 6.83 0.44 3.21
C ASP A 38 5.87 -0.70 2.83
N ALA A 39 4.72 -0.38 2.22
CA ALA A 39 3.76 -1.38 1.74
C ALA A 39 4.35 -2.30 0.65
N ALA A 40 5.17 -1.77 -0.26
CA ALA A 40 5.83 -2.58 -1.28
C ALA A 40 6.75 -3.63 -0.64
N LEU A 41 7.51 -3.28 0.39
CA LEU A 41 8.37 -4.21 1.12
C LEU A 41 7.57 -5.29 1.86
N GLU A 42 6.48 -4.90 2.53
CA GLU A 42 5.60 -5.83 3.23
C GLU A 42 4.93 -6.82 2.29
N LEU A 43 4.44 -6.34 1.14
CA LEU A 43 3.80 -7.17 0.11
C LEU A 43 4.80 -8.16 -0.51
N GLU A 44 6.04 -7.74 -0.77
CA GLU A 44 7.07 -8.64 -1.27
C GLU A 44 7.43 -9.74 -0.24
N SER A 45 7.52 -9.37 1.04
CA SER A 45 7.71 -10.35 2.13
C SER A 45 6.55 -11.35 2.21
N LEU A 46 5.31 -10.85 2.16
CA LEU A 46 4.10 -11.67 2.16
C LEU A 46 4.07 -12.63 0.96
N ARG A 47 4.42 -12.14 -0.23
CA ARG A 47 4.50 -12.95 -1.46
C ARG A 47 5.47 -14.12 -1.30
N ARG A 48 6.68 -13.85 -0.80
CA ARG A 48 7.70 -14.90 -0.55
C ARG A 48 7.22 -15.93 0.47
N SER A 49 6.58 -15.47 1.54
CA SER A 49 6.00 -16.35 2.57
C SER A 49 4.90 -17.25 2.00
N MET A 50 3.99 -16.70 1.19
CA MET A 50 2.95 -17.48 0.51
C MET A 50 3.54 -18.55 -0.42
N GLN A 51 4.56 -18.20 -1.20
CA GLN A 51 5.25 -19.17 -2.07
C GLN A 51 5.94 -20.28 -1.27
N ALA A 52 6.66 -19.93 -0.21
CA ALA A 52 7.31 -20.92 0.66
C ALA A 52 6.28 -21.86 1.31
N ASN A 53 5.14 -21.31 1.76
CA ASN A 53 4.06 -22.11 2.32
C ASN A 53 3.37 -22.99 1.28
N ALA A 54 3.22 -22.53 0.04
CA ALA A 54 2.70 -23.35 -1.06
C ALA A 54 3.60 -24.57 -1.29
N THR A 55 4.90 -24.36 -1.49
CA THR A 55 5.88 -25.45 -1.67
C THR A 55 5.93 -26.40 -0.48
N ARG A 56 5.88 -25.87 0.75
CA ARG A 56 5.83 -26.70 1.96
C ARG A 56 4.57 -27.56 1.99
N THR A 57 3.42 -26.97 1.62
CA THR A 57 2.13 -27.67 1.59
C THR A 57 2.13 -28.79 0.54
N GLU A 58 2.73 -28.57 -0.63
CA GLU A 58 2.93 -29.63 -1.64
C GLU A 58 3.76 -30.80 -1.08
N GLY A 59 4.85 -30.50 -0.36
CA GLY A 59 5.65 -31.53 0.30
C GLY A 59 4.84 -32.34 1.32
N VAL A 60 4.00 -31.67 2.13
CA VAL A 60 3.09 -32.34 3.07
C VAL A 60 2.08 -33.24 2.35
N ALA A 61 1.56 -32.82 1.19
CA ALA A 61 0.65 -33.66 0.41
C ALA A 61 1.34 -34.97 -0.03
N VAL A 62 2.62 -34.90 -0.43
CA VAL A 62 3.44 -36.08 -0.75
C VAL A 62 3.65 -36.96 0.49
N ASP A 63 3.94 -36.37 1.65
CA ASP A 63 4.10 -37.12 2.90
C ASP A 63 2.81 -37.85 3.32
N ILE A 64 1.65 -37.20 3.14
CA ILE A 64 0.32 -37.80 3.40
C ILE A 64 0.07 -39.01 2.50
N VAL A 65 0.39 -38.89 1.20
CA VAL A 65 0.30 -40.00 0.24
C VAL A 65 1.18 -41.16 0.69
N ASN A 66 2.44 -40.88 1.03
CA ASN A 66 3.41 -41.90 1.44
C ASN A 66 3.04 -42.57 2.77
N ALA A 67 2.34 -41.85 3.65
CA ALA A 67 1.82 -42.39 4.90
C ALA A 67 0.57 -43.28 4.74
N GLY A 68 0.02 -43.41 3.51
CA GLY A 68 -1.16 -44.22 3.24
C GLY A 68 -2.44 -43.66 3.88
N LEU A 69 -2.48 -42.35 4.13
CA LEU A 69 -3.66 -41.68 4.67
C LEU A 69 -4.76 -41.53 3.61
N ASP A 70 -5.96 -41.15 4.06
CA ASP A 70 -7.12 -40.93 3.18
C ASP A 70 -6.78 -39.93 2.06
N PRO A 71 -7.01 -40.28 0.77
CA PRO A 71 -6.78 -39.40 -0.38
C PRO A 71 -7.39 -38.01 -0.26
N LYS A 72 -8.49 -37.86 0.50
CA LYS A 72 -9.13 -36.57 0.75
C LYS A 72 -8.18 -35.56 1.41
N PHE A 73 -7.28 -36.01 2.27
CA PHE A 73 -6.30 -35.13 2.90
C PHE A 73 -5.25 -34.64 1.90
N VAL A 74 -4.89 -35.47 0.92
CA VAL A 74 -3.98 -35.09 -0.17
C VAL A 74 -4.62 -34.00 -1.03
N GLU A 75 -5.87 -34.20 -1.42
CA GLU A 75 -6.63 -33.24 -2.23
C GLU A 75 -6.79 -31.89 -1.52
N LEU A 76 -7.22 -31.90 -0.25
CA LEU A 76 -7.33 -30.69 0.57
C LEU A 76 -6.00 -29.94 0.68
N THR A 77 -4.91 -30.68 0.87
CA THR A 77 -3.57 -30.09 1.01
C THR A 77 -3.11 -29.47 -0.31
N ASN A 78 -3.30 -30.15 -1.43
CA ASN A 78 -3.02 -29.61 -2.77
C ASN A 78 -3.84 -28.35 -3.08
N ASN A 79 -5.12 -28.31 -2.69
CA ASN A 79 -5.96 -27.13 -2.86
C ASN A 79 -5.42 -25.92 -2.08
N VAL A 80 -4.88 -26.12 -0.88
CA VAL A 80 -4.24 -25.05 -0.10
C VAL A 80 -2.97 -24.56 -0.80
N ALA A 81 -2.13 -25.46 -1.31
CA ALA A 81 -0.94 -25.08 -2.06
C ALA A 81 -1.27 -24.22 -3.29
N LEU A 82 -2.27 -24.66 -4.08
CA LEU A 82 -2.75 -23.93 -5.25
C LEU A 82 -3.32 -22.55 -4.87
N ALA A 83 -4.11 -22.47 -3.80
CA ALA A 83 -4.67 -21.21 -3.32
C ALA A 83 -3.57 -20.23 -2.87
N LEU A 84 -2.54 -20.70 -2.16
CA LEU A 84 -1.40 -19.90 -1.75
C LEU A 84 -0.56 -19.42 -2.94
N GLY A 85 -0.33 -20.29 -3.93
CA GLY A 85 0.33 -19.92 -5.18
C GLY A 85 -0.44 -18.86 -5.97
N GLY A 86 -1.76 -19.04 -6.09
CA GLY A 86 -2.64 -18.06 -6.73
C GLY A 86 -2.69 -16.71 -5.99
N ALA A 87 -2.75 -16.74 -4.66
CA ALA A 87 -2.71 -15.53 -3.83
C ALA A 87 -1.39 -14.78 -3.98
N ALA A 88 -0.25 -15.48 -4.02
CA ALA A 88 1.06 -14.87 -4.23
C ALA A 88 1.14 -14.10 -5.56
N VAL A 89 0.47 -14.56 -6.62
CA VAL A 89 0.40 -13.83 -7.90
C VAL A 89 -0.36 -12.51 -7.75
N GLN A 90 -1.46 -12.48 -6.98
CA GLN A 90 -2.21 -11.25 -6.75
C GLN A 90 -1.44 -10.27 -5.85
N VAL A 91 -0.76 -10.78 -4.81
CA VAL A 91 0.11 -9.96 -3.96
C VAL A 91 1.24 -9.33 -4.78
N LYS A 92 1.80 -10.05 -5.76
CA LYS A 92 2.79 -9.49 -6.68
C LYS A 92 2.26 -8.25 -7.43
N LYS A 93 1.03 -8.31 -7.95
CA LYS A 93 0.41 -7.17 -8.64
C LYS A 93 0.19 -5.98 -7.71
N LEU A 94 -0.21 -6.24 -6.47
CA LEU A 94 -0.35 -5.20 -5.45
C LEU A 94 1.00 -4.54 -5.14
N HIS A 95 2.06 -5.34 -5.03
CA HIS A 95 3.43 -4.85 -4.84
C HIS A 95 3.85 -3.94 -6.01
N GLU A 96 3.70 -4.40 -7.25
CA GLU A 96 3.99 -3.60 -8.47
C GLU A 96 3.19 -2.28 -8.46
N THR A 97 1.91 -2.32 -8.08
CA THR A 97 1.06 -1.12 -8.00
C THR A 97 1.53 -0.16 -6.89
N ALA A 98 1.99 -0.68 -5.76
CA ALA A 98 2.51 0.12 -4.65
C ALA A 98 3.82 0.82 -5.04
N GLU A 99 4.73 0.13 -5.74
CA GLU A 99 5.95 0.73 -6.29
C GLU A 99 5.64 1.85 -7.28
N GLU A 100 4.73 1.61 -8.25
CA GLU A 100 4.30 2.63 -9.20
C GLU A 100 3.68 3.85 -8.51
N ALA A 101 2.85 3.63 -7.48
CA ALA A 101 2.24 4.70 -6.71
C ALA A 101 3.26 5.51 -5.90
N ALA A 102 4.28 4.84 -5.34
CA ALA A 102 5.38 5.51 -4.64
C ALA A 102 6.16 6.41 -5.59
N ASP A 103 6.56 5.88 -6.76
CA ASP A 103 7.29 6.62 -7.78
C ASP A 103 6.52 7.85 -8.28
N LEU A 104 5.24 7.67 -8.60
CA LEU A 104 4.37 8.77 -9.02
C LEU A 104 4.23 9.82 -7.92
N THR A 105 4.16 9.40 -6.66
CA THR A 105 4.05 10.31 -5.52
C THR A 105 5.34 11.12 -5.33
N HIS A 106 6.51 10.48 -5.42
CA HIS A 106 7.80 11.15 -5.33
C HIS A 106 8.01 12.12 -6.50
N GLN A 107 7.63 11.72 -7.71
CA GLN A 107 7.66 12.59 -8.89
C GLN A 107 6.73 13.80 -8.71
N THR A 108 5.50 13.57 -8.25
CA THR A 108 4.52 14.63 -7.99
C THR A 108 5.03 15.60 -6.93
N LYS A 109 5.62 15.10 -5.85
CA LYS A 109 6.24 15.91 -4.80
C LYS A 109 7.34 16.83 -5.35
N ARG A 110 8.23 16.28 -6.18
CA ARG A 110 9.31 17.03 -6.84
C ARG A 110 8.75 18.09 -7.80
N THR A 111 7.77 17.74 -8.63
CA THR A 111 7.12 18.67 -9.55
C THR A 111 6.39 19.78 -8.81
N HIS A 112 5.61 19.45 -7.78
CA HIS A 112 4.92 20.41 -6.93
C HIS A 112 5.91 21.36 -6.23
N SER A 113 7.06 20.85 -5.79
CA SER A 113 8.13 21.67 -5.22
C SER A 113 8.70 22.65 -6.24
N LYS A 114 8.96 22.20 -7.46
CA LYS A 114 9.49 23.03 -8.55
C LYS A 114 8.52 24.15 -8.95
N LEU A 115 7.22 23.86 -9.01
CA LEU A 115 6.21 24.82 -9.45
C LEU A 115 5.83 25.83 -8.36
N TYR A 116 5.71 25.39 -7.11
CA TYR A 116 5.11 26.19 -6.03
C TYR A 116 6.06 26.54 -4.88
N GLY A 117 7.27 25.97 -4.84
CA GLY A 117 8.22 26.21 -3.76
C GLY A 117 8.60 27.69 -3.63
N ALA A 118 9.02 28.32 -4.72
CA ALA A 118 9.38 29.74 -4.71
C ALA A 118 8.18 30.65 -4.34
N LEU A 119 6.96 30.27 -4.73
CA LEU A 119 5.75 31.00 -4.36
C LEU A 119 5.44 30.89 -2.87
N ASP A 120 5.64 29.71 -2.26
CA ASP A 120 5.50 29.52 -0.81
C ASP A 120 6.56 30.30 -0.04
N ASP A 121 7.81 30.36 -0.52
CA ASP A 121 8.89 31.12 0.12
C ASP A 121 8.60 32.63 0.13
N ILE A 122 8.15 33.18 -0.99
CA ILE A 122 7.74 34.60 -1.09
C ILE A 122 6.57 34.88 -0.14
N ARG A 123 5.58 33.99 -0.10
CA ARG A 123 4.40 34.14 0.77
C ARG A 123 4.78 34.02 2.25
N SER A 124 5.69 33.12 2.60
CA SER A 124 6.11 32.85 3.98
C SER A 124 7.02 33.95 4.54
N ASN A 125 7.83 34.61 3.71
CA ASN A 125 8.75 35.67 4.12
C ASN A 125 8.15 37.08 4.12
N ARG A 126 6.86 37.23 3.82
CA ARG A 126 6.20 38.54 3.79
C ARG A 126 5.97 39.08 5.22
N ARG A 127 6.51 40.27 5.51
CA ARG A 127 6.34 40.97 6.79
C ARG A 127 4.89 41.44 7.02
N GLU A 128 4.19 41.76 5.95
CA GLU A 128 2.80 42.22 5.97
C GLU A 128 1.84 41.12 5.48
N LYS A 129 0.79 40.86 6.25
CA LYS A 129 -0.25 39.87 5.89
C LYS A 129 -1.14 40.44 4.79
N THR A 130 -1.22 39.74 3.65
CA THR A 130 -2.22 40.03 2.63
C THR A 130 -3.62 39.73 3.19
N PRO A 131 -4.62 40.61 2.95
CA PRO A 131 -5.99 40.36 3.37
C PRO A 131 -6.50 39.04 2.78
N LYS A 132 -7.24 38.26 3.58
CA LYS A 132 -7.83 37.01 3.12
C LYS A 132 -8.88 37.29 2.03
N PRO A 133 -9.10 36.35 1.09
CA PRO A 133 -10.24 36.44 0.18
C PRO A 133 -11.54 36.68 0.97
N GLY A 134 -12.32 37.69 0.58
CA GLY A 134 -13.52 38.12 1.30
C GLY A 134 -13.35 39.30 2.26
N PHE A 135 -12.13 39.85 2.42
CA PHE A 135 -11.89 41.00 3.30
C PHE A 135 -12.64 42.28 2.88
N LEU A 136 -12.88 42.47 1.58
CA LEU A 136 -13.52 43.68 1.04
C LEU A 136 -15.04 43.55 0.82
N THR A 137 -15.60 42.36 0.96
CA THR A 137 -17.05 42.12 0.89
C THR A 137 -17.61 42.27 2.29
N ARG A 138 -18.11 43.48 2.59
CA ARG A 138 -18.96 43.78 3.74
C ARG A 138 -20.41 43.86 3.29
#